data_AF-A0A0H5PYS6-F1
#
_entry.id   AF-A0A0H5PYS6-F1
#
_cell.length_a   1.000
_cell.length_b   1.000
_cell.length_c   1.000
_cell.angle_alpha   90.00
_cell.angle_beta   90.00
_cell.angle_gamma   90.00
#
_symmetry.space_group_name_H-M   'P 1'
#
loop_
_entity.id
_entity.type
_entity.pdbx_description
1 polymer ?
#
loop_
_entity_poly.entity_id
_entity_poly.type
_entity_poly.pdbx_seq_one_letter_code
_entity_poly.pdbx_strand_id
1 'polypeptide(L)' 'MQIEINDDVARELAYMVRLHQEHGAPAQMDSVERLVGYVLACVADGSRRPGSWERGMLVQMGLIADCDEHHEYRATYGGA' A
#
# COMPACT_ATOMS: atom_id res chain seq x y z
N MET A 1 -7.53 -14.70 -1.48
CA MET A 1 -7.64 -13.91 -0.24
C MET A 1 -8.84 -13.01 -0.39
N GLN A 2 -9.72 -12.96 0.59
CA GLN A 2 -10.87 -12.05 0.62
C GLN A 2 -10.56 -10.97 1.66
N ILE A 3 -10.68 -9.69 1.27
CA ILE A 3 -10.48 -8.55 2.15
C ILE A 3 -11.83 -7.87 2.31
N GLU A 4 -12.25 -7.65 3.55
CA GLU A 4 -13.44 -6.88 3.87
C GLU A 4 -13.04 -5.43 4.10
N ILE A 5 -13.75 -4.51 3.44
CA ILE A 5 -13.57 -3.07 3.56
C ILE A 5 -14.91 -2.50 4.00
N ASN A 6 -14.88 -1.62 5.00
CA ASN A 6 -16.07 -0.91 5.45
C ASN A 6 -16.70 -0.12 4.28
N ASP A 7 -18.02 -0.17 4.16
CA ASP A 7 -18.76 0.45 3.05
C ASP A 7 -18.47 1.93 2.88
N ASP A 8 -18.29 2.69 3.96
CA ASP A 8 -18.00 4.12 3.90
C ASP A 8 -16.61 4.34 3.27
N VAL A 9 -15.62 3.53 3.66
CA VAL A 9 -14.28 3.56 3.07
C VAL A 9 -14.31 3.13 1.61
N ALA A 10 -15.07 2.08 1.27
CA ALA A 10 -15.20 1.61 -0.11
C ALA A 10 -15.78 2.71 -1.03
N ARG A 11 -16.75 3.50 -0.56
CA ARG A 11 -17.29 4.65 -1.31
C ARG A 11 -16.24 5.73 -1.57
N GLU A 12 -15.42 6.06 -0.58
CA GLU A 12 -14.35 7.05 -0.75
C GLU A 12 -13.28 6.55 -1.74
N LEU A 13 -12.90 5.26 -1.66
CA LEU A 13 -11.97 4.66 -2.63
C LEU A 13 -12.53 4.68 -4.05
N ALA A 14 -13.82 4.36 -4.23
CA ALA A 14 -14.48 4.44 -5.52
C ALA A 14 -14.51 5.88 -6.07
N TYR A 15 -14.73 6.86 -5.19
CA TYR A 15 -14.65 8.27 -5.55
C TYR A 15 -13.25 8.68 -6.01
N MET A 16 -12.19 8.24 -5.33
CA MET A 16 -10.81 8.49 -5.75
C MET A 16 -10.51 7.92 -7.14
N VAL A 17 -10.94 6.67 -7.41
CA VAL A 17 -10.77 6.04 -8.73
C VAL A 17 -11.48 6.84 -9.81
N ARG A 18 -12.71 7.31 -9.55
CA ARG A 18 -13.44 8.18 -10.47
C ARG A 18 -12.65 9.46 -10.78
N LEU A 19 -12.08 10.12 -9.77
CA LEU A 19 -11.25 11.31 -9.99
C LEU A 19 -9.99 11.00 -10.83
N HIS A 20 -9.34 9.86 -10.60
CA HIS A 20 -8.20 9.43 -11.42
C HIS A 20 -8.60 9.24 -12.90
N GLN A 21 -9.80 8.75 -13.17
CA GLN A 21 -10.30 8.57 -14.53
C GLN A 21 -10.67 9.90 -15.19
N GLU A 22 -11.28 10.82 -14.44
CA GLU A 22 -11.72 12.13 -14.94
C GLU A 22 -10.55 13.11 -15.17
N HIS A 23 -9.51 13.04 -14.33
CA HIS A 23 -8.46 14.05 -14.28
C HIS A 23 -7.04 13.50 -14.46
N GLY A 24 -6.87 12.17 -14.48
CA GLY A 24 -5.57 11.53 -14.46
C GLY A 24 -4.97 11.49 -13.05
N ALA A 25 -3.93 10.68 -12.89
CA ALA A 25 -3.09 10.67 -11.68
C ALA A 25 -1.68 10.16 -12.04
N PRO A 26 -0.63 10.55 -11.28
CA PRO A 26 0.72 10.02 -11.49
C PRO A 26 0.78 8.49 -11.41
N ALA A 27 0.01 7.89 -10.50
CA ALA A 27 -0.25 6.46 -10.41
C ALA A 27 -1.73 6.19 -10.69
N GLN A 28 -2.09 6.17 -11.98
CA GLN A 28 -3.47 5.99 -12.39
C GLN A 28 -4.00 4.61 -12.02
N MET A 29 -5.20 4.58 -11.44
CA MET A 29 -5.90 3.36 -11.04
C MET A 29 -7.27 3.36 -11.73
N ASP A 30 -7.65 2.21 -12.26
CA ASP A 30 -8.91 2.05 -13.01
C ASP A 30 -10.03 1.40 -12.19
N SER A 31 -9.71 0.94 -10.98
CA SER A 31 -10.59 0.16 -10.11
C SER A 31 -10.16 0.29 -8.65
N VAL A 32 -11.12 0.07 -7.73
CA VAL A 32 -10.84 0.07 -6.29
C VAL A 32 -9.90 -1.09 -5.95
N GLU A 33 -10.06 -2.23 -6.60
CA GLU A 33 -9.24 -3.42 -6.43
C GLU A 33 -7.78 -3.15 -6.80
N ARG A 34 -7.52 -2.47 -7.93
CA ARG A 34 -6.15 -2.06 -8.28
C ARG A 34 -5.57 -1.07 -7.28
N LEU A 35 -6.36 -0.10 -6.84
CA LEU A 35 -5.91 0.88 -5.85
C LEU A 35 -5.52 0.20 -4.53
N VAL A 36 -6.38 -0.68 -4.01
CA VAL A 36 -6.10 -1.46 -2.80
C VAL A 36 -4.88 -2.35 -2.99
N GLY A 37 -4.79 -3.06 -4.13
CA GLY A 37 -3.64 -3.91 -4.44
C GLY A 37 -2.33 -3.12 -4.48
N TYR A 38 -2.35 -1.91 -5.04
CA TYR A 38 -1.19 -1.02 -5.08
C TYR A 38 -0.76 -0.57 -3.68
N VAL A 39 -1.71 -0.15 -2.84
CA VAL A 39 -1.42 0.23 -1.44
C VAL A 39 -0.81 -0.94 -0.68
N LEU A 40 -1.38 -2.14 -0.80
CA LEU A 40 -0.85 -3.35 -0.15
C LEU A 40 0.57 -3.69 -0.64
N ALA A 41 0.85 -3.50 -1.94
CA ALA A 41 2.19 -3.68 -2.48
C ALA A 41 3.18 -2.67 -1.87
N CYS A 42 2.80 -1.39 -1.73
CA CYS A 42 3.62 -0.39 -1.06
C CYS A 42 3.91 -0.75 0.41
N VAL A 43 2.93 -1.27 1.14
CA VAL A 43 3.12 -1.76 2.52
C VAL A 43 4.15 -2.89 2.54
N ALA A 44 4.01 -3.87 1.64
CA ALA A 44 4.94 -5.00 1.57
C ALA A 44 6.36 -4.56 1.21
N ASP A 45 6.51 -3.67 0.22
CA ASP A 45 7.82 -3.16 -0.21
C ASP A 45 8.48 -2.28 0.85
N GLY A 46 7.74 -1.36 1.46
CA GLY A 46 8.26 -0.52 2.54
C GLY A 46 8.62 -1.32 3.80
N SER A 47 7.92 -2.42 4.07
CA SER A 47 8.28 -3.32 5.18
C SER A 47 9.56 -4.11 4.90
N ARG A 48 9.79 -4.47 3.64
CA ARG A 48 10.95 -5.27 3.20
C ARG A 48 12.22 -4.43 3.03
N ARG A 49 12.07 -3.14 2.73
CA ARG A 49 13.15 -2.25 2.33
C ARG A 49 13.25 -1.05 3.29
N PRO A 50 14.05 -1.14 4.36
CA PRO A 50 14.16 -0.06 5.36
C PRO A 50 14.60 1.31 4.79
N GLY A 51 15.25 1.33 3.62
CA GLY A 51 15.65 2.56 2.93
C GLY A 51 14.71 3.03 1.81
N SER A 52 13.54 2.39 1.60
CA SER A 52 12.63 2.81 0.53
C SER A 52 11.83 4.06 0.91
N TRP A 53 11.30 4.76 -0.09
CA TRP A 53 10.49 5.95 0.17
C TRP A 53 9.16 5.58 0.84
N GLU A 54 8.58 4.42 0.52
CA GLU A 54 7.36 3.90 1.15
C GLU A 54 7.55 3.73 2.66
N ARG A 55 8.74 3.29 3.10
CA ARG A 55 9.05 3.10 4.53
C ARG A 55 8.81 4.36 5.35
N GLY A 56 9.17 5.53 4.83
CA GLY A 56 8.97 6.80 5.54
C GLY A 56 7.50 7.07 5.86
N MET A 57 6.61 6.80 4.90
CA MET A 57 5.16 6.91 5.08
C MET A 57 4.65 5.88 6.11
N LEU A 58 5.10 4.62 6.01
CA LEU A 58 4.67 3.57 6.94
C LEU A 58 5.09 3.86 8.39
N VAL A 59 6.27 4.44 8.60
CA VAL A 59 6.73 4.88 9.94
C VAL A 59 5.80 5.96 10.50
N GLN A 60 5.44 6.96 9.70
CA GLN A 60 4.53 8.03 10.14
C GLN A 60 3.13 7.50 10.46
N MET A 61 2.69 6.45 9.77
CA MET A 61 1.41 5.77 10.04
C MET A 61 1.48 4.77 11.21
N GLY A 62 2.65 4.53 11.80
CA GLY A 62 2.83 3.53 12.85
C GLY A 62 2.66 2.08 12.38
N LEU A 63 2.81 1.82 11.08
CA LEU A 63 2.62 0.49 10.47
C LEU A 63 3.91 -0.36 10.44
N ILE A 64 4.95 0.11 11.12
CA ILE A 64 6.24 -0.55 11.20
C ILE A 64 6.42 -1.10 12.62
N ALA A 65 6.63 -2.42 12.72
CA ALA A 65 7.08 -3.04 13.96
C ALA A 65 8.49 -2.54 14.34
N ASP A 66 8.69 -2.23 15.62
CA ASP A 66 9.98 -1.89 16.20
C ASP A 66 10.71 -3.18 16.60
N CYS A 67 11.33 -3.83 15.62
CA CYS A 67 12.08 -5.07 15.79
C CYS A 67 13.21 -5.17 14.76
N ASP A 68 14.21 -6.00 15.07
CA ASP A 68 15.41 -6.15 14.25
C ASP A 68 15.09 -6.63 12.83
N GLU A 69 14.11 -7.51 12.65
CA GLU A 69 13.70 -8.01 11.32
C GLU A 69 13.19 -6.92 10.39
N HIS A 70 12.68 -5.82 10.95
CA HIS A 70 12.19 -4.66 10.21
C HIS A 70 13.26 -3.56 10.07
N HIS A 71 14.45 -3.73 10.66
CA HIS A 71 15.62 -2.86 10.48
C HIS A 71 16.56 -3.34 9.36
N GLU A 72 16.41 -4.59 8.91
CA GLU A 72 17.24 -5.17 7.86
C GLU A 72 16.52 -5.27 6.50
N TYR A 73 17.27 -5.06 5.41
CA TYR A 73 16.74 -5.27 4.07
C TYR A 73 16.58 -6.77 3.80
N ARG A 74 15.36 -7.20 3.49
CA ARG A 74 15.08 -8.61 3.19
C ARG A 74 15.06 -8.84 1.67
N ALA A 75 16.16 -9.38 1.15
CA ALA A 75 16.30 -9.65 -0.28
C ALA A 75 15.34 -10.76 -0.78
N THR A 76 15.03 -11.72 0.08
CA THR A 76 14.10 -12.81 -0.20
C THR A 76 12.99 -12.84 0.86
N TYR A 77 11.74 -12.74 0.41
CA TYR A 77 10.56 -12.94 1.24
C TYR A 77 9.46 -13.61 0.42
N GLY A 78 8.79 -14.61 0.97
CA GLY A 78 7.76 -15.39 0.26
C GLY A 78 8.31 -16.36 -0.80
N GLY A 79 9.63 -16.50 -0.95
CA GLY A 79 10.25 -17.51 -1.79
C GLY A 79 10.37 -18.84 -1.05
N ALA A 80 9.37 -19.68 -1.20
CA ALA A 80 9.45 -21.13 -1.07
C ALA A 80 8.95 -21.75 -2.38
#